data_AF-A0A5D0TAW5-F1
#
_entry.id   AF-A0A5D0TAW5-F1
#
_cell.length_a   1.000
_cell.length_b   1.000
_cell.length_c   1.000
_cell.angle_alpha   90.00
_cell.angle_beta   90.00
_cell.angle_gamma   90.00
#
_symmetry.space_group_name_H-M   'P 1'
#
loop_
_entity.id
_entity.type
_entity.pdbx_description
1 polymer ?
#
loop_
_entity_poly.entity_id
_entity_poly.type
_entity_poly.pdbx_seq_one_letter_code
_entity_poly.pdbx_strand_id
1 'polypeptide(L)'
;MGGKEHGTNHKEVRGSFRAVGLRYYGDDSDVVKMASKLWEQFNKRMSEVPGCAYGLMCTDIDPVSMEKWDYMVCIEVRNFKDIPEEMVEVEVPNKHMPFSLIKENWTN
;
A
#
# COMPACT_ATOMS: atom_id res chain seq x y z
N MET A 1 -28.15 1.31 -16.47
CA MET A 1 -27.93 0.47 -15.28
C MET A 1 -26.55 -0.14 -15.42
N GLY A 2 -25.51 0.52 -14.89
CA GLY A 2 -24.13 0.04 -14.96
C GLY A 2 -23.88 -0.94 -13.82
N GLY A 3 -23.66 -2.21 -14.14
CA GLY A 3 -23.30 -3.22 -13.15
C GLY A 3 -21.94 -2.90 -12.54
N LYS A 4 -21.86 -2.92 -11.20
CA LYS A 4 -20.58 -2.92 -10.50
C LYS A 4 -19.92 -4.28 -10.75
N GLU A 5 -18.93 -4.31 -11.64
CA GLU A 5 -18.02 -5.45 -11.73
C GLU A 5 -17.32 -5.59 -10.37
N HIS A 6 -17.66 -6.67 -9.67
CA HIS A 6 -16.97 -7.05 -8.44
C HIS A 6 -15.56 -7.47 -8.84
N GLY A 7 -14.56 -6.69 -8.44
CA GLY A 7 -13.16 -7.00 -8.68
C GLY A 7 -12.86 -8.43 -8.25
N THR A 8 -12.58 -9.29 -9.23
CA THR A 8 -12.16 -10.65 -8.98
C THR A 8 -10.76 -10.60 -8.37
N ASN A 9 -10.63 -11.10 -7.14
CA ASN A 9 -9.35 -11.31 -6.45
C ASN A 9 -8.56 -12.40 -7.21
N HIS A 10 -7.94 -12.04 -8.33
CA HIS A 10 -6.98 -12.90 -9.01
C HIS A 10 -5.73 -12.97 -8.14
N LYS A 11 -5.55 -14.13 -7.50
CA LYS A 11 -4.38 -14.44 -6.67
C LYS A 11 -3.17 -14.68 -7.58
N GLU A 12 -2.59 -13.60 -8.11
CA GLU A 12 -1.31 -13.66 -8.82
C GLU A 12 -0.20 -13.99 -7.82
N VAL A 13 0.51 -15.11 -8.06
CA VAL A 13 1.74 -15.43 -7.32
C VAL A 13 2.81 -14.45 -7.80
N ARG A 14 3.07 -13.43 -6.99
CA ARG A 14 3.99 -12.35 -7.31
C ARG A 14 5.34 -12.57 -6.64
N GLY A 15 6.42 -12.28 -7.36
CA GLY A 15 7.77 -12.22 -6.80
C GLY A 15 7.89 -11.16 -5.71
N SER A 16 8.95 -11.25 -4.90
CA SER A 16 9.28 -10.16 -3.96
C SER A 16 9.54 -8.88 -4.74
N PHE A 17 9.05 -7.76 -4.23
CA PHE A 17 9.22 -6.46 -4.87
C PHE A 17 9.52 -5.38 -3.83
N ARG A 18 10.02 -4.24 -4.32
CA ARG A 18 10.33 -3.06 -3.52
C ARG A 18 9.26 -2.03 -3.72
N ALA A 19 8.85 -1.35 -2.66
CA ALA A 19 7.89 -0.27 -2.74
C ALA A 19 8.31 0.92 -1.87
N VAL A 20 7.87 2.11 -2.27
CA VAL A 20 8.03 3.36 -1.51
C VAL A 20 6.69 4.05 -1.37
N GLY A 21 6.44 4.72 -0.25
CA GLY A 21 5.16 5.35 -0.04
C GLY A 21 4.92 5.90 1.35
N LEU A 22 3.68 6.29 1.62
CA LEU A 22 3.25 6.83 2.90
C LEU A 22 2.68 5.70 3.77
N ARG A 23 3.06 5.67 5.04
CA ARG A 23 2.68 4.61 5.99
C ARG A 23 1.98 5.18 7.20
N TYR A 24 0.99 4.46 7.68
CA TYR A 24 0.23 4.78 8.87
C TYR A 24 0.23 3.60 9.82
N TYR A 25 0.49 3.90 11.08
CA TYR A 25 0.32 2.99 12.19
C TYR A 25 -0.75 3.54 13.13
N GLY A 26 -1.65 2.68 13.60
CA GLY A 26 -2.66 3.11 14.58
C GLY A 26 -3.78 2.12 14.86
N ASP A 27 -4.83 2.62 15.50
CA ASP A 27 -5.96 1.85 15.98
C ASP A 27 -7.13 1.76 14.97
N ASP A 28 -7.98 0.75 15.16
CA ASP A 28 -9.17 0.43 14.37
C ASP A 28 -10.10 1.61 14.08
N SER A 29 -10.23 2.56 15.01
CA SER A 29 -11.34 3.51 15.02
C SER A 29 -11.34 4.48 13.84
N ASP A 30 -10.22 4.67 13.15
CA ASP A 30 -10.09 5.62 12.04
C ASP A 30 -9.35 5.08 10.80
N VAL A 31 -9.07 3.77 10.73
CA VAL A 31 -8.24 3.18 9.64
C VAL A 31 -8.78 3.51 8.24
N VAL A 32 -10.10 3.50 8.03
CA VAL A 32 -10.70 3.84 6.72
C VAL A 32 -10.48 5.31 6.36
N LYS A 33 -10.67 6.23 7.33
CA LYS A 33 -10.43 7.66 7.11
C LYS A 33 -8.96 7.94 6.87
N MET A 34 -8.08 7.27 7.61
CA MET A 34 -6.64 7.43 7.47
C MET A 34 -6.18 6.89 6.13
N ALA A 35 -6.61 5.69 5.70
CA ALA A 35 -6.35 5.16 4.38
C ALA A 35 -6.77 6.12 3.27
N SER A 36 -7.98 6.68 3.32
CA SER A 36 -8.42 7.70 2.36
C SER A 36 -7.53 8.95 2.37
N LYS A 37 -7.13 9.43 3.54
CA LYS A 37 -6.24 10.59 3.68
C LYS A 37 -4.83 10.31 3.15
N LEU A 38 -4.29 9.11 3.39
CA LEU A 38 -3.01 8.68 2.82
C LEU A 38 -3.08 8.67 1.29
N TRP A 39 -4.14 8.11 0.71
CA TRP A 39 -4.34 8.13 -0.73
C TRP A 39 -4.46 9.55 -1.28
N GLU A 40 -5.18 10.45 -0.60
CA GLU A 40 -5.28 11.85 -1.04
C GLU A 40 -3.91 12.55 -1.02
N GLN A 41 -3.10 12.33 0.02
CA GLN A 41 -1.75 12.88 0.13
C GLN A 41 -0.81 12.27 -0.91
N PHE A 42 -0.86 10.94 -1.09
CA PHE A 42 -0.05 10.21 -2.04
C PHE A 42 -0.37 10.60 -3.48
N ASN A 43 -1.65 10.75 -3.83
CA ASN A 43 -2.09 11.13 -5.17
C ASN A 43 -1.57 12.50 -5.61
N LYS A 44 -1.42 13.45 -4.67
CA LYS A 44 -0.82 14.77 -4.96
C LYS A 44 0.65 14.68 -5.36
N ARG A 45 1.31 13.57 -5.00
CA ARG A 45 2.75 13.33 -5.16
C ARG A 45 3.04 12.15 -6.09
N MET A 46 2.01 11.54 -6.68
CA MET A 46 2.15 10.33 -7.50
C MET A 46 3.01 10.54 -8.75
N SER A 47 3.12 11.79 -9.23
CA SER A 47 4.01 12.15 -10.34
C SER A 47 5.50 12.12 -9.97
N GLU A 48 5.85 12.11 -8.68
CA GLU A 48 7.24 12.06 -8.22
C GLU A 48 7.89 10.69 -8.50
N VAL A 49 7.08 9.62 -8.60
CA VAL A 49 7.57 8.25 -8.82
C VAL A 49 6.70 7.53 -9.85
N PRO A 50 7.24 7.07 -11.00
CA PRO A 50 6.47 6.37 -12.01
C PRO A 50 6.20 4.90 -11.63
N GLY A 51 4.98 4.41 -11.86
CA GLY A 51 4.61 3.01 -11.54
C GLY A 51 3.14 2.80 -11.18
N CYS A 52 2.80 1.57 -10.80
CA CYS A 52 1.47 1.24 -10.26
C CYS A 52 1.45 1.44 -8.74
N ALA A 53 0.38 2.05 -8.23
CA ALA A 53 0.19 2.19 -6.80
C ALA A 53 -0.51 0.97 -6.18
N TYR A 54 -0.21 0.72 -4.91
CA TYR A 54 -0.72 -0.39 -4.12
C TYR A 54 -1.06 0.07 -2.71
N GLY A 55 -2.14 -0.47 -2.14
CA GLY A 55 -2.35 -0.51 -0.70
C GLY A 55 -1.74 -1.78 -0.13
N LEU A 56 -0.79 -1.64 0.78
CA LEU A 56 -0.22 -2.72 1.59
C LEU A 56 -0.80 -2.65 2.99
N MET A 57 -1.29 -3.78 3.48
CA MET A 57 -1.81 -3.91 4.83
C MET A 57 -1.11 -5.08 5.50
N CYS A 58 -0.28 -4.82 6.51
CA CYS A 58 0.34 -5.87 7.31
C CYS A 58 -0.70 -6.42 8.30
N THR A 59 -0.97 -7.73 8.25
CA THR A 59 -1.93 -8.41 9.14
C THR A 59 -1.27 -9.13 10.31
N ASP A 60 0.07 -9.12 10.43
CA ASP A 60 0.72 -9.55 11.67
C ASP A 60 0.79 -8.32 12.57
N ILE A 61 -0.18 -8.25 13.48
CA ILE A 61 -0.11 -7.37 14.64
C ILE A 61 1.17 -7.75 15.37
N ASP A 62 2.18 -6.89 15.33
CA ASP A 62 3.38 -7.08 16.11
C ASP A 62 2.96 -7.16 17.60
N PRO A 63 3.19 -8.29 18.30
CA PRO A 63 2.84 -8.42 19.70
C PRO A 63 3.60 -7.41 20.59
N VAL A 64 4.62 -6.75 20.05
CA VAL A 64 5.42 -5.72 20.72
C VAL A 64 4.90 -4.30 20.43
N SER A 65 4.34 -4.02 19.23
CA SER A 65 3.91 -2.64 18.89
C SER A 65 2.62 -2.22 19.59
N MET A 66 1.77 -3.18 20.01
CA MET A 66 0.40 -2.95 20.50
C MET A 66 -0.53 -2.22 19.50
N GLU A 67 -0.03 -1.82 18.34
CA GLU A 67 -0.77 -1.11 17.29
C GLU A 67 -1.47 -2.12 16.37
N LYS A 68 -2.77 -1.92 16.14
CA LYS A 68 -3.62 -2.90 15.46
C LYS A 68 -3.52 -2.84 13.94
N TRP A 69 -3.08 -1.72 13.38
CA TRP A 69 -3.02 -1.50 11.94
C TRP A 69 -1.69 -0.93 11.49
N ASP A 70 -1.18 -1.53 10.43
CA ASP A 70 -0.04 -1.07 9.65
C ASP A 70 -0.45 -1.05 8.18
N TYR A 71 -0.74 0.15 7.70
CA TYR A 71 -1.23 0.39 6.35
C TYR A 71 -0.29 1.32 5.60
N MET A 72 0.05 0.96 4.37
CA MET A 72 0.93 1.75 3.51
C MET A 72 0.31 1.92 2.13
N VAL A 73 0.23 3.15 1.65
CA VAL A 73 -0.02 3.46 0.24
C VAL A 73 1.32 3.65 -0.42
N CYS A 74 1.60 2.86 -1.45
CA CYS A 74 2.93 2.78 -2.03
C CYS A 74 2.92 2.60 -3.54
N ILE A 75 4.09 2.74 -4.15
CA ILE A 75 4.36 2.44 -5.54
C ILE A 75 5.55 1.51 -5.62
N GLU A 76 5.45 0.52 -6.51
CA GLU A 76 6.57 -0.38 -6.75
C GLU A 76 7.72 0.36 -7.46
N VAL A 77 8.93 0.14 -6.97
CA VAL A 77 10.15 0.76 -7.51
C VAL A 77 11.22 -0.28 -7.82
N ARG A 78 12.13 0.06 -8.73
CA ARG A 78 13.28 -0.80 -9.05
C ARG A 78 14.37 -0.76 -7.96
N ASN A 79 14.54 0.39 -7.30
CA ASN A 79 15.55 0.63 -6.27
C ASN A 79 15.16 1.82 -5.36
N PHE A 80 15.93 2.04 -4.29
CA PHE A 80 15.68 3.05 -3.25
C PHE A 80 16.57 4.30 -3.37
N LYS A 81 17.03 4.66 -4.58
CA LYS A 81 17.99 5.77 -4.74
C LYS A 81 17.39 7.15 -4.49
N ASP A 82 16.11 7.34 -4.83
CA ASP A 82 15.44 8.65 -4.83
C ASP A 82 14.09 8.54 -4.10
N ILE A 83 14.12 8.22 -2.80
CA ILE A 83 12.91 8.18 -1.98
C ILE A 83 12.48 9.62 -1.67
N PRO A 84 11.26 10.03 -2.04
CA PRO A 84 10.76 11.36 -1.70
C PRO A 84 10.67 11.59 -0.20
N GLU A 85 10.80 12.84 0.24
CA GLU A 85 10.71 13.21 1.65
C GLU A 85 9.38 12.70 2.27
N GLU A 86 9.44 12.23 3.51
CA GLU A 86 8.32 11.64 4.28
C GLU A 86 7.77 10.30 3.77
N MET A 87 8.31 9.73 2.68
CA MET A 87 8.03 8.37 2.27
C MET A 87 8.98 7.37 2.93
N VAL A 88 8.51 6.14 3.10
CA VAL A 88 9.29 5.02 3.64
C VAL A 88 9.45 3.92 2.59
N GLU A 89 10.54 3.17 2.69
CA GLU A 89 10.79 1.98 1.87
C GLU A 89 10.24 0.71 2.53
N VAL A 90 9.83 -0.25 1.70
CA VAL A 90 9.49 -1.60 2.13
C VAL A 90 9.91 -2.63 1.09
N GLU A 91 10.49 -3.74 1.54
CA GLU A 91 10.64 -4.96 0.72
C GLU A 91 9.47 -5.90 1.03
N VAL A 92 8.62 -6.11 0.03
CA VAL A 92 7.48 -7.03 0.12
C VAL A 92 7.97 -8.43 -0.28
N PRO A 93 7.94 -9.42 0.62
CA PRO A 93 8.46 -10.75 0.34
C PRO A 93 7.57 -11.53 -0.64
N ASN A 94 8.17 -12.50 -1.35
CA ASN A 94 7.49 -13.38 -2.32
C ASN A 94 6.43 -14.29 -1.66
N LYS A 95 6.69 -14.72 -0.42
CA LYS A 95 5.74 -15.54 0.34
C LYS A 95 4.74 -14.63 1.03
N HIS A 96 3.46 -14.98 0.92
CA HIS A 96 2.31 -14.41 1.63
C HIS A 96 2.44 -14.54 3.17
N MET A 97 3.48 -13.92 3.73
CA MET A 97 3.49 -13.29 5.05
C MET A 97 2.66 -12.00 4.91
N PRO A 98 2.10 -11.48 6.00
CA PRO A 98 0.70 -11.10 6.22
C PRO A 98 0.20 -9.88 5.42
N PHE A 99 0.67 -9.66 4.20
CA PHE A 99 0.31 -8.49 3.41
C PHE A 99 -0.89 -8.80 2.52
N SER A 100 -1.98 -8.06 2.74
CA SER A 100 -3.03 -7.95 1.72
C SER A 100 -2.63 -6.83 0.75
N LEU A 101 -2.49 -7.18 -0.53
CA LEU A 101 -2.16 -6.25 -1.60
C LEU A 101 -3.45 -5.88 -2.34
N ILE A 102 -3.81 -4.60 -2.32
CA ILE A 102 -4.88 -4.07 -3.17
C ILE A 102 -4.22 -3.26 -4.28
N LYS A 103 -4.33 -3.74 -5.51
CA LYS A 103 -3.87 -3.01 -6.71
C LYS A 103 -5.00 -2.14 -7.21
N GLU A 104 -4.79 -0.83 -7.20
CA GLU A 104 -5.73 0.12 -7.79
C GLU A 104 -5.22 0.49 -9.19
N ASN A 105 -6.00 0.17 -10.23
CA ASN A 105 -5.71 0.59 -11.59
C ASN A 105 -6.36 1.95 -11.84
N TRP A 106 -5.57 3.02 -11.78
CA TRP A 106 -6.03 4.36 -12.13
C TRP A 106 -5.92 4.57 -13.64
N THR A 107 -7.05 4.62 -14.35
CA THR A 107 -7.11 5.16 -15.72
C THR A 107 -7.51 6.63 -15.63
N ASN A 108 -6.62 7.51 -16.11
CA ASN A 108 -6.90 8.94 -16.30
C ASN A 108 -8.00 9.19 -17.33
#